data_AF-A0A5T1AD00-F1
#
_entry.id   AF-A0A5T1AD00-F1
#
_cell.length_a   1.000
_cell.length_b   1.000
_cell.length_c   1.000
_cell.angle_alpha   90.00
_cell.angle_beta   90.00
_cell.angle_gamma   90.00
#
_symmetry.space_group_name_H-M   'P 1'
#
loop_
_entity.id
_entity.type
_entity.pdbx_description
1 polymer ?
#
loop_
_entity_poly.entity_id
_entity_poly.type
_entity_poly.pdbx_seq_one_letter_code
_entity_poly.pdbx_strand_id
1 'polypeptide(L)'
;TKIDIAIIPVIGVDRELKRIGHGQGFYDRFFENLNYKPLVIFAQSINAISEKKLTQEHDIAGEFYINPYKKYYKKDNKYDRITYRTYNRYSRSWNRIFSCKKNQ
;
A
#
# COMPACT_ATOMS: atom_id res chain seq x y z
N THR A 1 -2.82 -12.44 22.54
CA THR A 1 -2.05 -11.18 22.39
C THR A 1 -2.57 -10.47 21.16
N LYS A 2 -2.77 -9.15 21.22
CA LYS A 2 -3.29 -8.36 20.10
C LYS A 2 -2.15 -7.54 19.50
N ILE A 3 -2.05 -7.55 18.19
CA ILE A 3 -1.08 -6.75 17.43
C ILE A 3 -1.85 -5.54 16.92
N ASP A 4 -1.43 -4.34 17.29
CA ASP A 4 -2.06 -3.12 16.76
C ASP A 4 -1.38 -2.67 15.46
N ILE A 5 -0.07 -2.89 15.34
CA ILE A 5 0.75 -2.48 14.19
C ILE A 5 1.66 -3.63 13.77
N ALA A 6 1.71 -3.91 12.48
CA ALA A 6 2.62 -4.88 11.88
C ALA A 6 3.52 -4.21 10.84
N ILE A 7 4.83 -4.27 11.06
CA ILE A 7 5.84 -3.80 10.10
C ILE A 7 6.34 -5.01 9.32
N ILE A 8 6.13 -5.01 8.01
CA ILE A 8 6.41 -6.15 7.14
C ILE A 8 7.44 -5.75 6.07
N PRO A 9 8.58 -6.46 5.97
CA PRO A 9 9.53 -6.24 4.89
C PRO A 9 8.98 -6.79 3.56
N VAL A 10 9.21 -6.07 2.46
CA VAL A 10 8.72 -6.43 1.12
C VAL A 10 9.80 -6.31 0.05
N ILE A 11 9.71 -7.14 -0.99
CA ILE A 11 10.54 -7.02 -2.21
C ILE A 11 10.00 -5.90 -3.10
N GLY A 12 8.71 -5.66 -3.04
CA GLY A 12 8.05 -4.56 -3.71
C GLY A 12 6.58 -4.53 -3.39
N VAL A 13 5.89 -3.55 -3.96
CA VAL A 13 4.45 -3.41 -3.86
C VAL A 13 3.82 -3.19 -5.22
N ASP A 14 2.58 -3.62 -5.33
CA ASP A 14 1.75 -3.42 -6.53
C ASP A 14 1.10 -2.02 -6.56
N ARG A 15 0.52 -1.62 -7.68
CA ARG A 15 -0.31 -0.41 -7.86
C ARG A 15 -1.52 -0.35 -6.92
N GLU A 16 -1.92 -1.48 -6.35
CA GLU A 16 -2.98 -1.57 -5.33
C GLU A 16 -2.45 -1.53 -3.88
N LEU A 17 -1.14 -1.26 -3.65
CA LEU A 17 -0.47 -1.39 -2.35
C LEU A 17 -0.61 -2.81 -1.77
N LYS A 18 -0.48 -3.82 -2.62
CA LYS A 18 -0.38 -5.22 -2.23
C LYS A 18 1.07 -5.66 -2.19
N ARG A 19 1.40 -6.53 -1.24
CA ARG A 19 2.75 -7.02 -1.02
C ARG A 19 3.22 -7.93 -2.15
N ILE A 20 4.46 -7.74 -2.60
CA ILE A 20 5.20 -8.69 -3.42
C ILE A 20 6.34 -9.24 -2.56
N GLY A 21 6.33 -10.54 -2.31
CA GLY A 21 7.31 -11.24 -1.48
C GLY A 21 7.92 -12.45 -2.19
N HIS A 22 8.65 -13.28 -1.44
CA HIS A 22 9.36 -14.46 -1.97
C HIS A 22 8.47 -15.64 -2.41
N GLY A 23 7.14 -15.52 -2.33
CA GLY A 23 6.21 -16.52 -2.86
C GLY A 23 5.84 -17.69 -1.91
N GLN A 24 6.33 -17.72 -0.67
CA GLN A 24 5.98 -18.78 0.30
C GLN A 24 4.68 -18.52 1.08
N GLY A 25 4.03 -17.37 0.90
CA GLY A 25 2.70 -17.10 1.51
C GLY A 25 2.65 -17.10 3.04
N PHE A 26 3.79 -16.94 3.74
CA PHE A 26 3.82 -16.99 5.21
C PHE A 26 3.00 -15.90 5.87
N TYR A 27 3.21 -14.65 5.44
CA TYR A 27 2.45 -13.54 5.97
C TYR A 27 0.99 -13.67 5.60
N ASP A 28 0.67 -14.02 4.34
CA ASP A 28 -0.71 -14.11 3.86
C ASP A 28 -1.53 -15.08 4.73
N ARG A 29 -0.98 -16.27 5.03
CA ARG A 29 -1.58 -17.22 5.99
C ARG A 29 -1.63 -16.71 7.43
N PHE A 30 -0.62 -15.98 7.89
CA PHE A 30 -0.61 -15.42 9.25
C PHE A 30 -1.73 -14.39 9.44
N PHE A 31 -1.94 -13.49 8.47
CA PHE A 31 -2.99 -12.48 8.55
C PHE A 31 -4.38 -13.01 8.19
N GLU A 32 -4.48 -14.07 7.39
CA GLU A 32 -5.74 -14.78 7.15
C GLU A 32 -6.28 -15.42 8.44
N ASN A 33 -5.40 -15.99 9.26
CA ASN A 33 -5.78 -16.60 10.54
C ASN A 33 -6.09 -15.58 11.65
N LEU A 34 -5.89 -14.28 11.41
CA LEU A 34 -6.17 -13.24 12.39
C LEU A 34 -7.63 -12.77 12.29
N ASN A 35 -8.38 -12.90 13.39
CA ASN A 35 -9.75 -12.41 13.50
C ASN A 35 -9.88 -10.88 13.49
N TYR A 36 -8.76 -10.15 13.46
CA TYR A 36 -8.71 -8.69 13.44
C TYR A 36 -7.70 -8.21 12.40
N LYS A 37 -7.89 -6.98 11.91
CA LYS A 37 -6.99 -6.34 10.94
C LYS A 37 -6.10 -5.32 11.66
N PRO A 38 -4.81 -5.63 11.91
CA PRO A 38 -3.86 -4.65 12.43
C PRO A 38 -3.47 -3.63 11.36
N LEU A 39 -2.86 -2.53 11.79
CA LEU A 39 -2.27 -1.55 10.87
C LEU A 39 -1.03 -2.13 10.20
N VAL A 40 -1.10 -2.39 8.89
CA VAL A 40 0.01 -2.97 8.12
C VAL A 40 0.84 -1.88 7.46
N ILE A 41 2.13 -1.88 7.79
CA ILE A 41 3.14 -0.96 7.25
C ILE A 41 4.19 -1.78 6.51
N PHE A 42 4.33 -1.54 5.21
CA PHE A 42 5.40 -2.10 4.41
C PHE A 42 6.66 -1.25 4.50
N ALA A 43 7.81 -1.91 4.69
CA ALA A 43 9.11 -1.26 4.78
C ALA A 43 10.05 -1.78 3.69
N GLN A 44 10.67 -0.85 2.95
CA GLN A 44 11.68 -1.20 1.95
C GLN A 44 12.68 -0.05 1.71
N SER A 45 13.95 -0.41 1.50
CA SER A 45 15.03 0.57 1.24
C SER A 45 14.98 1.19 -0.16
N ILE A 46 14.56 0.43 -1.17
CA ILE A 46 14.43 0.88 -2.57
C ILE A 46 12.98 1.12 -2.95
N ASN A 47 12.74 1.97 -3.95
CA ASN A 47 11.40 2.26 -4.43
C ASN A 47 10.97 1.20 -5.47
N ALA A 48 10.47 0.06 -4.99
CA ALA A 48 10.03 -1.03 -5.84
C ALA A 48 8.50 -1.08 -5.90
N ILE A 49 7.93 -0.24 -6.78
CA ILE A 49 6.49 -0.22 -7.07
C ILE A 49 6.27 -0.72 -8.50
N SER A 50 5.44 -1.74 -8.65
CA SER A 50 4.97 -2.20 -9.95
C SER A 50 3.78 -1.36 -10.42
N GLU A 51 3.78 -0.97 -11.70
CA GLU A 51 2.62 -0.32 -12.32
C GLU A 51 1.52 -1.32 -12.70
N LYS A 52 1.90 -2.58 -12.92
CA LYS A 52 1.00 -3.68 -13.29
C LYS A 52 0.54 -4.43 -12.06
N LYS A 53 -0.72 -4.88 -12.08
CA LYS A 53 -1.30 -5.79 -11.09
C LYS A 53 -0.65 -7.17 -11.19
N LEU A 54 0.28 -7.45 -10.30
CA LEU A 54 0.99 -8.72 -10.18
C LEU A 54 0.42 -9.61 -9.07
N THR A 55 -0.30 -8.99 -8.12
CA THR A 55 -0.79 -9.64 -6.90
C THR A 55 -2.20 -10.20 -7.06
N GLN A 56 -2.48 -11.25 -6.31
CA GLN A 56 -3.76 -11.95 -6.25
C GLN A 56 -4.64 -11.40 -5.12
N GLU A 57 -5.84 -11.97 -4.94
CA GLU A 57 -6.80 -11.50 -3.93
C GLU A 57 -6.43 -11.92 -2.50
N HIS A 58 -5.73 -13.03 -2.35
CA HIS A 58 -5.26 -13.53 -1.06
C HIS A 58 -4.02 -12.78 -0.54
N ASP A 59 -3.34 -12.02 -1.40
CA ASP A 59 -2.16 -11.25 -1.00
C ASP A 59 -2.54 -10.10 -0.07
N ILE A 60 -1.75 -9.91 0.98
CA ILE A 60 -1.98 -8.83 1.95
C ILE A 60 -1.83 -7.46 1.31
N ALA A 61 -2.84 -6.62 1.51
CA ALA A 61 -2.80 -5.20 1.25
C ALA A 61 -2.40 -4.42 2.50
N GLY A 62 -1.50 -3.45 2.33
CA GLY A 62 -1.06 -2.55 3.40
C GLY A 62 -1.66 -1.15 3.27
N GLU A 63 -1.61 -0.40 4.36
CA GLU A 63 -2.05 1.00 4.39
C GLU A 63 -0.91 1.95 4.03
N PHE A 64 0.29 1.64 4.52
CA PHE A 64 1.49 2.45 4.34
C PHE A 64 2.60 1.65 3.68
N TYR A 65 3.32 2.29 2.75
CA TYR A 65 4.60 1.80 2.23
C TYR A 65 5.65 2.88 2.42
N ILE A 66 6.62 2.57 3.27
CA ILE A 66 7.65 3.50 3.73
C ILE A 66 8.98 3.12 3.11
N ASN A 67 9.58 4.11 2.48
CA ASN A 67 10.93 4.09 1.99
C ASN A 67 11.67 5.32 2.57
N PRO A 68 13.00 5.24 2.80
CA PRO A 68 13.81 6.39 3.23
C PRO A 68 13.57 7.69 2.42
N TYR A 69 13.32 7.57 1.11
CA TYR A 69 13.17 8.68 0.18
C TYR A 69 11.70 9.08 -0.05
N LYS A 70 10.77 8.14 0.05
CA LYS A 70 9.37 8.32 -0.33
C LYS A 70 8.43 7.57 0.57
N LYS A 71 7.26 8.16 0.83
CA LYS A 71 6.18 7.51 1.57
C LYS A 71 4.97 7.41 0.68
N TYR A 72 4.34 6.24 0.68
CA TYR A 72 3.16 5.94 -0.10
C TYR A 72 2.03 5.51 0.81
N TYR A 73 0.81 5.98 0.52
CA TYR A 73 -0.39 5.61 1.26
C TYR A 73 -1.61 5.63 0.33
N LYS A 74 -2.63 4.86 0.71
CA LYS A 74 -3.86 4.71 -0.07
C LYS A 74 -4.72 5.98 0.04
N LYS A 75 -5.35 6.40 -1.06
CA LYS A 75 -6.32 7.51 -1.01
C LYS A 75 -7.65 7.01 -0.48
N ASP A 76 -8.15 7.63 0.59
CA ASP A 76 -9.54 7.44 1.01
C ASP A 76 -10.48 8.37 0.24
N ASN A 77 -11.32 7.78 -0.60
CA ASN A 77 -12.29 8.50 -1.44
C ASN A 77 -13.58 8.89 -0.70
N LYS A 78 -13.69 8.60 0.60
CA LYS A 78 -15.00 8.55 1.29
C LYS A 78 -15.68 9.92 1.43
N TYR A 79 -14.96 11.04 1.33
CA TYR A 79 -15.52 12.39 1.53
C TYR A 79 -15.07 13.47 0.54
N ASP A 80 -14.30 13.13 -0.48
CA ASP A 80 -13.48 14.14 -1.16
C ASP A 80 -14.12 14.65 -2.47
N ARG A 81 -15.25 15.36 -2.36
CA ARG A 81 -15.94 15.97 -3.53
C ARG A 81 -15.04 16.97 -4.27
N ILE A 82 -14.09 17.58 -3.56
CA ILE A 82 -13.15 18.58 -4.09
C ILE A 82 -12.14 17.92 -5.03
N THR A 83 -11.59 16.76 -4.66
CA THR A 83 -10.67 16.05 -5.55
C THR A 83 -11.35 15.61 -6.83
N TYR A 84 -12.55 15.02 -6.79
CA TYR A 84 -13.26 14.64 -8.03
C TYR A 84 -13.44 15.81 -9.00
N ARG A 85 -13.86 16.98 -8.48
CA ARG A 85 -14.01 18.20 -9.29
C ARG A 85 -12.69 18.69 -9.89
N THR A 86 -11.60 18.50 -9.16
CA THR A 86 -10.25 18.89 -9.60
C THR A 86 -9.71 17.91 -10.64
N TYR A 87 -9.87 16.60 -10.44
CA TYR A 87 -9.47 15.57 -11.40
C TYR A 87 -10.22 15.68 -12.73
N ASN A 88 -11.53 15.90 -12.69
CA ASN A 88 -12.34 16.11 -13.90
C ASN A 88 -11.98 17.40 -14.65
N ARG A 89 -11.62 18.49 -13.94
CA ARG A 89 -11.22 19.76 -14.57
C ARG A 89 -9.88 19.71 -15.27
N TYR A 90 -8.95 18.87 -14.80
CA TYR A 90 -7.58 18.81 -15.33
C TYR A 90 -7.25 17.50 -16.06
N SER A 91 -8.25 16.67 -16.39
CA SER A 91 -8.07 15.36 -17.06
C SER A 91 -6.98 14.48 -16.42
N ARG A 92 -6.85 14.54 -15.09
CA ARG A 92 -5.75 13.87 -14.38
C ARG A 92 -6.06 12.39 -14.13
N SER A 93 -5.07 11.53 -14.41
CA SER A 93 -5.17 10.08 -14.21
C SER A 93 -5.50 9.69 -12.77
N TRP A 94 -6.42 8.75 -12.61
CA TRP A 94 -6.93 8.25 -11.33
C TRP A 94 -5.92 7.32 -10.65
N ASN A 95 -4.88 7.89 -10.04
CA ASN A 95 -3.95 7.13 -9.21
C ASN A 95 -4.50 6.97 -7.78
N ARG A 96 -4.66 5.71 -7.34
CA ARG A 96 -5.20 5.31 -6.01
C ARG A 96 -4.19 5.41 -4.86
N ILE A 97 -2.96 5.80 -5.16
CA ILE A 97 -1.86 5.95 -4.21
C ILE A 97 -1.40 7.41 -4.22
N PHE A 98 -1.23 8.01 -3.03
CA PHE A 98 -0.49 9.26 -2.88
C PHE A 98 0.97 8.95 -2.53
N SER A 99 1.88 9.77 -3.05
CA SER A 99 3.29 9.73 -2.66
C SER A 99 3.70 11.08 -2.10
N CYS A 100 4.28 11.09 -0.91
CA CYS A 100 4.96 12.26 -0.37
C CYS A 100 6.47 12.02 -0.45
N LYS A 101 7.21 12.97 -1.03
CA LYS A 101 8.67 12.97 -1.01
C LYS A 101 9.12 13.74 0.22
N LYS A 102 10.12 13.22 0.93
CA LYS A 102 10.81 14.02 1.93
C LYS A 102 11.71 14.99 1.16
N ASN A 103 11.47 16.29 1.28
CA ASN A 103 12.44 17.27 0.81
C ASN A 103 13.71 17.09 1.68
N GLN A 104 14.85 16.91 1.01
CA GLN A 104 16.15 16.85 1.69
C GLN A 104 16.46 18.19 2.34
#